data_AF-A0A2D6RJT0-F1
#
_entry.id   AF-A0A2D6RJT0-F1
#
_cell.length_a   1.000
_cell.length_b   1.000
_cell.length_c   1.000
_cell.angle_alpha   90.00
_cell.angle_beta   90.00
_cell.angle_gamma   90.00
#
_symmetry.space_group_name_H-M   'P 1'
#
loop_
_entity.id
_entity.type
_entity.pdbx_description
1 polymer ?
#
loop_
_entity_poly.entity_id
_entity_poly.type
_entity_poly.pdbx_seq_one_letter_code
_entity_poly.pdbx_strand_id
1 'polypeptide(L)' 'VLAGNIIVRQRGTKFHAGNNMGIGKDHTLFALTDGKVQFEVKGPKNRKFVSIVAE' A
#
# COMPACT_ATOMS: atom_id res chain seq x y z
N VAL A 1 4.00 11.27 2.81
CA VAL A 1 4.55 10.75 1.54
C VAL A 1 3.85 11.47 0.40
N LEU A 2 4.59 11.73 -0.67
CA LEU A 2 4.03 12.32 -1.89
C LEU A 2 3.45 11.21 -2.78
N ALA A 3 2.50 11.56 -3.62
CA ALA A 3 1.93 10.72 -4.66
C ALA A 3 3.04 10.27 -5.62
N GLY A 4 2.95 9.01 -6.07
CA GLY A 4 3.95 8.35 -6.89
C GLY A 4 5.11 7.72 -6.11
N ASN A 5 5.30 8.02 -4.82
CA ASN A 5 6.38 7.43 -4.05
C ASN A 5 6.19 5.92 -3.88
N ILE A 6 7.25 5.16 -4.10
CA ILE A 6 7.30 3.73 -3.83
C ILE A 6 7.36 3.51 -2.32
N ILE A 7 6.43 2.71 -1.79
CA ILE A 7 6.32 2.40 -0.37
C ILE A 7 6.93 1.04 -0.05
N VAL A 8 6.63 0.02 -0.87
CA VAL A 8 7.14 -1.34 -0.69
C VAL A 8 7.49 -1.96 -2.04
N ARG A 9 8.73 -2.46 -2.18
CA ARG A 9 9.10 -3.38 -3.27
C ARG A 9 9.08 -4.81 -2.73
N GLN A 10 8.38 -5.70 -3.43
CA GLN A 10 8.18 -7.07 -2.97
C GLN A 10 8.09 -8.03 -4.16
N ARG A 11 8.36 -9.32 -3.89
CA ARG A 11 7.96 -10.41 -4.79
C ARG A 11 6.66 -11.03 -4.26
N GLY A 12 5.65 -11.10 -5.11
CA GLY A 12 4.29 -11.48 -4.73
C GLY A 12 3.60 -10.43 -3.84
N THR A 13 2.40 -10.73 -3.34
CA THR A 13 1.61 -9.80 -2.53
C THR A 13 1.70 -10.13 -1.03
N LYS A 14 2.87 -9.89 -0.42
CA LYS A 14 3.01 -10.03 1.05
C LYS A 14 2.25 -8.91 1.77
N PHE A 15 2.30 -7.72 1.19
CA PHE A 15 1.46 -6.58 1.51
C PHE A 15 0.49 -6.34 0.37
N HIS A 16 -0.77 -6.09 0.70
CA HIS A 16 -1.81 -5.77 -0.25
C HIS A 16 -2.05 -4.25 -0.30
N ALA A 17 -2.41 -3.75 -1.47
CA ALA A 17 -2.83 -2.36 -1.63
C ALA A 17 -4.17 -2.15 -0.92
N GLY A 18 -4.19 -1.20 0.02
CA GLY A 18 -5.38 -0.64 0.63
C GLY A 18 -5.74 0.71 -0.01
N ASN A 19 -6.37 1.59 0.75
CA ASN A 19 -6.84 2.87 0.24
C ASN A 19 -5.70 3.76 -0.28
N ASN A 20 -5.94 4.47 -1.38
CA ASN A 20 -5.03 5.45 -1.98
C ASN A 20 -3.64 4.89 -2.35
N MET A 21 -3.59 3.60 -2.69
CA MET A 21 -2.36 2.94 -3.10
C MET A 21 -2.54 2.12 -4.37
N GLY A 22 -1.56 2.22 -5.26
CA GLY A 22 -1.45 1.42 -6.46
C GLY A 22 -0.55 0.21 -6.26
N ILE A 23 -0.73 -0.80 -7.11
CA ILE A 23 0.17 -1.94 -7.23
C ILE A 23 0.70 -2.03 -8.66
N GLY A 24 2.02 -2.05 -8.80
CA GLY A 24 2.70 -2.20 -10.08
C GLY A 24 2.67 -3.64 -10.59
N LYS A 25 3.09 -3.84 -11.84
CA LYS A 25 3.17 -5.18 -12.48
C LYS A 25 4.09 -6.14 -11.71
N ASP A 26 5.13 -5.62 -11.06
CA ASP A 26 6.06 -6.38 -10.22
C ASP A 26 5.60 -6.50 -8.76
N HIS A 27 4.34 -6.16 -8.45
CA HIS A 27 3.74 -6.08 -7.11
C HIS A 27 4.32 -4.97 -6.20
N THR A 28 5.06 -4.02 -6.76
CA THR A 28 5.51 -2.83 -6.03
C THR A 28 4.30 -1.98 -5.62
N LEU A 29 4.24 -1.56 -4.36
CA LEU A 29 3.20 -0.70 -3.81
C LEU A 29 3.66 0.76 -3.86
N PHE A 30 2.82 1.65 -4.40
CA PHE A 30 3.14 3.07 -4.57
C PHE A 30 1.95 3.98 -4.23
N ALA A 31 2.26 5.16 -3.70
CA ALA A 31 1.28 6.17 -3.31
C ALA A 31 0.46 6.67 -4.52
N LEU A 32 -0.87 6.69 -4.43
CA LEU A 32 -1.71 7.38 -5.42
C LEU A 32 -1.99 8.83 -5.04
N THR A 33 -1.98 9.12 -3.74
CA THR A 33 -2.21 10.45 -3.18
C THR A 33 -1.14 10.79 -2.15
N ASP A 34 -1.02 12.07 -1.84
CA ASP A 34 -0.24 12.54 -0.69
C ASP A 34 -0.93 12.12 0.61
N GLY A 35 -0.14 11.92 1.67
CA GLY A 35 -0.66 11.61 3.00
C GLY A 35 0.31 10.79 3.85
N LYS A 36 -0.19 10.11 4.88
CA LYS A 36 0.61 9.26 5.77
C LYS A 36 0.38 7.78 5.45
N VAL A 37 1.45 7.00 5.48
CA VAL A 37 1.38 5.54 5.25
C VAL A 37 0.88 4.87 6.52
N GLN A 38 -0.14 4.01 6.38
CA GLN A 38 -0.69 3.20 7.45
C GLN A 38 -0.58 1.72 7.10
N PHE A 39 -0.14 0.91 8.06
CA PHE A 39 -0.10 -0.54 7.95
C PHE A 39 -1.20 -1.13 8.82
N GLU A 40 -1.98 -2.03 8.26
CA GLU A 40 -3.13 -2.63 8.94
C GLU A 40 -3.28 -4.10 8.59
N VAL A 41 -3.81 -4.88 9.52
CA VAL A 41 -4.15 -6.28 9.28
C VAL A 41 -5.67 -6.36 9.21
N LYS A 42 -6.19 -6.78 8.06
CA LYS A 42 -7.64 -6.78 7.79
C LYS A 42 -8.12 -8.07 7.13
N GLY A 43 -9.43 -8.27 7.24
CA GLY A 43 -10.18 -9.34 6.60
C GLY A 43 -10.06 -10.69 7.31
N PRO A 44 -10.89 -11.68 6.90
CA PRO A 44 -10.99 -12.99 7.56
C PRO A 44 -9.71 -13.83 7.42
N LYS A 45 -8.81 -13.46 6.50
CA LYS A 45 -7.52 -14.13 6.26
C LYS A 45 -6.33 -13.42 6.93
N ASN A 46 -6.57 -12.42 7.78
CA ASN A 46 -5.54 -11.64 8.48
C ASN A 46 -4.43 -11.16 7.53
N ARG A 47 -4.83 -10.62 6.38
CA ARG A 47 -3.88 -10.13 5.37
C ARG A 47 -3.37 -8.76 5.77
N LYS A 48 -2.10 -8.49 5.45
CA LYS A 48 -1.47 -7.18 5.69
C LYS A 48 -1.80 -6.25 4.54
N PHE A 49 -2.47 -5.16 4.84
CA PHE A 49 -2.75 -4.07 3.91
C PHE A 49 -1.91 -2.87 4.29
N VAL A 50 -1.60 -2.09 3.27
CA VAL A 50 -0.94 -0.80 3.44
C VAL A 50 -1.84 0.22 2.75
N SER A 51 -2.03 1.39 3.35
CA SER A 51 -2.90 2.44 2.83
C SER A 51 -2.26 3.80 3.02
N ILE A 52 -2.75 4.79 2.29
CA ILE A 52 -2.44 6.19 2.54
C ILE A 52 -3.67 6.87 3.11
N VAL A 53 -3.50 7.41 4.31
CA VAL A 53 -4.48 8.25 4.98
C VAL A 53 -4.14 9.68 4.64
N ALA A 54 -5.06 10.39 3.97
CA ALA A 54 -4.92 11.83 3.76
C ALA A 54 -4.86 12.54 5.11
N GLU A 55 -3.94 13.49 5.24
CA GLU A 55 -3.91 14.39 6.39
C GLU A 55 -4.87 15.56 6.16
#